data_AF-A0A0F9DF12-F1
#
_entry.id   AF-A0A0F9DF12-F1
#
_cell.length_a   1.000
_cell.length_b   1.000
_cell.length_c   1.000
_cell.angle_alpha   90.00
_cell.angle_beta   90.00
_cell.angle_gamma   90.00
#
_symmetry.space_group_name_H-M   'P 1'
#
loop_
_entity.id
_entity.type
_entity.pdbx_description
1 polymer ?
#
loop_
_entity_poly.entity_id
_entity_poly.type
_entity_poly.pdbx_seq_one_letter_code
_entity_poly.pdbx_strand_id
1 'polypeptide(L)' 'MNDYSDYDDRIMFADPGGHSALRASSKSNPRNLPCPNCKQPNRLTPADVAAGYQCNTCADMAEGGGY' A
#
# COMPACT_ATOMS: atom_id res chain seq x y z
N MET A 1 -25.75 -18.12 14.59
CA MET A 1 -25.28 -16.77 14.22
C MET A 1 -23.91 -16.60 14.86
N ASN A 2 -22.84 -16.84 14.11
CA ASN A 2 -21.48 -16.70 14.63
C ASN A 2 -20.72 -15.73 13.72
N ASP A 3 -20.54 -14.53 14.24
CA ASP A 3 -19.42 -13.60 14.08
C ASP A 3 -18.29 -14.03 13.12
N TYR A 4 -18.28 -13.47 11.92
CA TYR A 4 -17.18 -13.52 10.94
C TYR A 4 -16.99 -12.11 10.35
N SER A 5 -16.55 -11.14 11.14
CA SER A 5 -16.44 -9.74 10.70
C SER A 5 -15.18 -9.02 11.20
N ASP A 6 -14.02 -9.70 11.24
CA ASP A 6 -12.73 -9.04 11.61
C ASP A 6 -11.57 -9.33 10.62
N TYR A 7 -11.81 -10.09 9.55
CA TYR A 7 -10.74 -10.49 8.61
C TYR A 7 -10.74 -9.75 7.27
N ASP A 8 -11.72 -8.88 6.99
CA ASP A 8 -11.90 -8.26 5.66
C ASP A 8 -11.19 -6.90 5.51
N ASP A 9 -10.90 -6.18 6.60
CA ASP A 9 -10.29 -4.86 6.49
C ASP A 9 -8.79 -4.89 6.17
N ARG A 10 -8.11 -5.99 6.53
CA ARG A 10 -6.66 -6.09 6.33
C ARG A 10 -6.28 -6.58 4.92
N ILE A 11 -7.15 -7.30 4.22
CA ILE A 11 -6.90 -7.78 2.84
C ILE A 11 -6.85 -6.66 1.80
N MET A 12 -7.32 -5.46 2.15
CA MET A 12 -7.24 -4.28 1.29
C MET A 12 -5.80 -3.76 1.15
N PHE A 13 -4.93 -4.13 2.09
CA PHE A 13 -3.53 -3.72 2.16
C PHE A 13 -2.61 -4.81 1.62
N ALA A 14 -1.51 -4.38 0.99
CA ALA A 14 -0.50 -5.30 0.45
C ALA A 14 0.19 -6.11 1.54
N ASP A 15 0.27 -5.57 2.76
CA ASP A 15 0.75 -6.28 3.92
C ASP A 15 -0.18 -6.03 5.13
N PRO A 16 -1.11 -6.96 5.43
CA PRO A 16 -2.08 -6.83 6.52
C PRO A 16 -1.47 -6.81 7.93
N GLY A 17 -0.15 -7.01 8.06
CA GLY A 17 0.56 -7.07 9.35
C GLY A 17 1.93 -6.38 9.35
N GLY A 18 2.23 -5.55 8.35
CA GLY A 18 3.57 -5.06 8.09
C GLY A 18 3.58 -3.60 7.65
N HIS A 19 4.78 -3.08 7.40
CA HIS A 19 5.06 -1.65 7.19
C HIS A 19 4.51 -1.07 5.87
N SER A 20 3.62 -1.77 5.18
CA SER A 20 3.09 -1.34 3.88
C SER A 20 1.65 -0.82 4.00
N ALA A 21 1.50 0.49 4.18
CA ALA A 21 0.21 1.20 4.06
C ALA A 21 -0.37 1.18 2.63
N LEU A 22 0.33 0.58 1.67
CA LEU A 22 -0.08 0.50 0.27
C LEU A 22 -1.19 -0.52 0.08
N ARG A 23 -2.09 -0.24 -0.87
CA ARG A 23 -3.16 -1.16 -1.24
C ARG A 23 -2.60 -2.44 -1.89
N ALA A 24 -3.27 -3.56 -1.64
CA ALA A 24 -2.92 -4.83 -2.25
C ALA A 24 -2.93 -4.72 -3.78
N SER A 25 -1.86 -5.20 -4.42
CA SER A 25 -1.82 -5.32 -5.86
C SER A 25 -2.82 -6.38 -6.27
N SER A 26 -3.85 -5.98 -7.00
CA SER A 26 -4.90 -6.87 -7.50
C SER A 26 -4.99 -6.77 -9.01
N LYS A 27 -5.68 -7.72 -9.64
CA LYS A 27 -5.88 -7.71 -11.10
C LYS A 27 -6.52 -6.40 -11.60
N SER A 28 -7.39 -5.81 -10.78
CA SER A 28 -8.03 -4.51 -11.04
C SER A 28 -7.25 -3.29 -10.50
N ASN A 29 -6.21 -3.52 -9.70
CA ASN A 29 -5.39 -2.48 -9.08
C ASN A 29 -3.90 -2.89 -9.15
N PRO A 30 -3.32 -3.01 -10.35
CA PRO A 30 -1.95 -3.49 -10.50
C PRO A 30 -0.94 -2.46 -10.01
N ARG A 31 0.14 -2.90 -9.36
CA ARG A 31 1.30 -2.04 -9.03
C ARG A 31 2.13 -1.78 -10.29
N ASN A 32 1.64 -0.93 -11.18
CA ASN A 32 2.32 -0.57 -12.43
C ASN A 32 2.75 0.91 -12.50
N LEU A 33 2.41 1.72 -11.48
CA LEU A 33 2.71 3.15 -11.50
C LEU A 33 4.02 3.46 -10.78
N PRO A 34 4.78 4.45 -11.29
CA PRO A 34 5.98 4.92 -10.63
C PRO A 34 5.64 5.71 -9.36
N CYS A 35 6.52 5.66 -8.36
CA CYS A 35 6.42 6.53 -7.19
C CYS A 35 6.70 7.99 -7.58
N PRO A 36 5.87 8.98 -7.20
CA PRO A 36 6.15 10.39 -7.50
C PRO A 36 7.41 10.91 -6.78
N ASN A 37 7.75 10.36 -5.61
CA ASN A 37 8.90 10.82 -4.81
C ASN A 37 10.24 10.24 -5.30
N CYS A 38 10.33 8.91 -5.46
CA CYS A 38 11.60 8.26 -5.85
C CYS A 38 11.66 7.83 -7.33
N LYS A 39 10.59 8.06 -8.10
CA LYS A 39 10.46 7.71 -9.54
C LYS A 39 10.68 6.23 -9.87
N GLN A 40 10.70 5.36 -8.87
CA GLN A 40 10.85 3.92 -9.04
C GLN A 40 9.60 3.35 -9.71
N PRO A 41 9.74 2.58 -10.81
CA PRO A 41 8.61 1.98 -11.52
C PRO A 41 7.94 0.86 -10.71
N ASN A 42 6.68 0.57 -11.00
CA ASN A 42 5.91 -0.53 -10.40
C ASN A 42 5.83 -0.50 -8.86
N ARG A 43 5.83 0.70 -8.27
CA ARG A 43 5.81 0.86 -6.81
C ARG A 43 4.42 1.15 -6.27
N LEU A 44 3.58 1.85 -7.02
CA LEU A 44 2.24 2.26 -6.62
C LEU A 44 1.18 1.62 -7.51
N THR A 45 0.01 1.42 -6.93
CA THR A 45 -1.20 1.11 -7.69
C THR A 45 -1.90 2.39 -8.16
N PRO A 46 -2.76 2.33 -9.18
CA PRO A 46 -3.61 3.46 -9.56
C PRO A 46 -4.48 3.96 -8.41
N ALA A 47 -4.96 3.09 -7.52
CA ALA A 47 -5.68 3.52 -6.31
C ALA A 47 -4.78 4.30 -5.35
N ASP A 48 -3.52 3.87 -5.17
CA ASP A 48 -2.57 4.60 -4.32
C ASP A 48 -2.27 5.98 -4.90
N VAL A 49 -2.03 6.09 -6.21
CA VAL A 49 -1.77 7.38 -6.88
C VAL A 49 -2.98 8.30 -6.83
N ALA A 50 -4.19 7.77 -7.06
CA ALA A 50 -5.42 8.55 -7.00
C ALA A 50 -5.69 9.12 -5.59
N ALA A 51 -5.29 8.39 -4.55
CA ALA A 51 -5.38 8.84 -3.17
C ALA A 51 -4.14 9.64 -2.70
N GLY A 52 -3.15 9.84 -3.56
CA GLY A 52 -1.94 10.62 -3.24
C GLY A 52 -0.94 9.90 -2.34
N TYR A 53 -1.00 8.58 -2.26
CA TYR A 53 -0.05 7.79 -1.47
C TYR A 53 1.33 7.73 -2.14
N GLN A 54 2.35 7.65 -1.28
CA GLN A 54 3.75 7.46 -1.66
C GLN A 54 4.18 6.01 -1.44
N CYS A 55 5.22 5.55 -2.15
CA CYS A 55 5.65 4.15 -2.04
C CYS A 55 6.12 3.80 -0.62
N ASN A 56 6.11 2.52 -0.26
CA ASN A 56 6.52 2.04 1.06
C ASN A 56 7.92 2.53 1.46
N THR A 57 8.89 2.58 0.55
CA THR A 57 10.24 3.11 0.86
C THR A 57 10.21 4.59 1.20
N CYS A 58 9.44 5.39 0.46
CA CYS A 58 9.30 6.81 0.76
C CYS A 58 8.46 7.06 2.00
N ALA A 59 7.43 6.24 2.24
CA ALA A 59 6.68 6.22 3.48
C ALA A 59 7.58 5.86 4.65
N ASP A 60 8.32 4.77 4.60
CA ASP A 60 9.25 4.33 5.65
C ASP A 60 10.32 5.39 5.96
N MET A 61 10.86 6.05 4.93
CA MET A 61 11.76 7.20 5.11
C MET A 61 11.07 8.44 5.72
N ALA A 62 9.80 8.71 5.39
CA ALA A 62 9.06 9.89 5.84
C ALA A 62 8.42 9.72 7.22
N GLU A 63 7.94 8.51 7.51
CA GLU A 63 7.48 8.04 8.83
C GLU A 63 8.67 7.91 9.80
N GLY A 64 9.89 8.10 9.28
CA GLY A 64 11.11 8.21 10.05
C GLY A 64 11.43 6.90 10.73
N GLY A 65 11.70 5.84 9.94
CA GLY A 65 12.20 4.54 10.38
C GLY A 65 12.96 4.65 11.70
N GLY A 66 12.20 4.45 12.78
CA GLY A 66 12.68 4.57 14.14
C GLY A 66 13.67 3.44 14.36
N TYR A 67 14.85 3.82 14.81
CA TYR A 67 15.92 2.99 15.34
C TYR A 67 15.46 1.81 16.20
#